data_AF-A0A7V8QHQ9-F1
#
_entry.id   AF-A0A7V8QHQ9-F1
#
_cell.length_a   1.000
_cell.length_b   1.000
_cell.length_c   1.000
_cell.angle_alpha   90.00
_cell.angle_beta   90.00
_cell.angle_gamma   90.00
#
_symmetry.space_group_name_H-M   'P 1'
#
loop_
_entity.id
_entity.type
_entity.pdbx_description
1 polymer ?
#
loop_
_entity_poly.entity_id
_entity_poly.type
_entity_poly.pdbx_seq_one_letter_code
_entity_poly.pdbx_strand_id
1 'polypeptide(L)'
;ERWQRALEAARDGGFDEAAQARALDRARRLCVGMEILAGVESPPDEAALRMEVQVERLHRGLAAGEADAAAPAEAVRALELEWLANGPMPAGARPDLEERFSSAREAALREVSAA
;
A
#
# COMPACT_ATOMS: atom_id res chain seq x y z
N GLU A 1 13.56 24.68 -20.89
CA GLU A 1 12.82 25.76 -20.18
C GLU A 1 11.32 25.48 -19.96
N ARG A 2 10.54 25.02 -20.96
CA ARG A 2 9.11 24.68 -20.76
C ARG A 2 8.86 23.57 -19.73
N TRP A 3 9.70 22.53 -19.73
CA TRP A 3 9.64 21.41 -18.77
C TRP A 3 9.91 21.87 -17.34
N GLN A 4 10.86 22.78 -17.18
CA GLN A 4 11.25 23.33 -15.88
C GLN A 4 10.15 24.23 -15.31
N ARG A 5 9.55 25.09 -16.14
CA ARG A 5 8.39 25.90 -15.75
C ARG A 5 7.16 25.05 -15.43
N ALA A 6 6.96 23.94 -16.14
CA ALA A 6 5.87 23.00 -15.83
C ALA A 6 6.10 22.29 -14.49
N LEU A 7 7.35 21.90 -14.18
CA LEU A 7 7.72 21.34 -12.88
C LEU A 7 7.59 22.36 -11.76
N GLU A 8 8.00 23.61 -11.96
CA GLU A 8 7.86 24.71 -10.99
C GLU A 8 6.39 25.03 -10.72
N ALA A 9 5.57 25.14 -11.77
CA ALA A 9 4.12 25.35 -11.62
C ALA A 9 3.43 24.17 -10.92
N ALA A 10 3.85 22.93 -11.18
CA ALA A 10 3.35 21.76 -10.47
C ALA A 10 3.83 21.71 -9.00
N ARG A 11 5.02 22.26 -8.72
CA ARG A 11 5.60 22.36 -7.37
C ARG A 11 4.87 23.41 -6.53
N ASP A 12 4.47 24.51 -7.15
CA ASP A 12 3.75 25.63 -6.52
C ASP A 12 2.23 25.36 -6.40
N GLY A 13 1.67 24.55 -7.31
CA GLY A 13 0.26 24.14 -7.28
C GLY A 13 -0.09 23.16 -6.17
N GLY A 14 0.91 22.59 -5.48
CA GLY A 14 0.73 21.53 -4.51
C GLY A 14 -0.01 20.31 -5.09
N PHE A 15 -0.23 19.30 -4.25
CA PHE A 15 -1.22 18.28 -4.56
C PHE A 15 -2.51 18.71 -3.89
N ASP A 16 -3.62 18.71 -4.62
CA ASP A 16 -4.90 19.08 -4.02
C ASP A 16 -5.26 18.15 -2.84
N GLU A 17 -6.03 18.68 -1.90
CA GLU A 17 -6.39 17.97 -0.66
C GLU A 17 -7.09 16.64 -0.93
N ALA A 18 -7.91 16.57 -2.00
CA ALA A 18 -8.61 15.34 -2.37
C ALA A 18 -7.63 14.27 -2.89
N ALA A 19 -6.59 14.66 -3.63
CA ALA A 19 -5.53 13.77 -4.08
C ALA A 19 -4.70 13.25 -2.90
N GLN A 20 -4.38 14.12 -1.95
CA GLN A 20 -3.68 13.72 -0.72
C GLN A 20 -4.53 12.77 0.13
N ALA A 21 -5.84 13.03 0.26
CA ALA A 21 -6.76 12.14 0.97
C ALA A 21 -6.86 10.76 0.30
N ARG A 22 -6.99 10.71 -1.03
CA ARG A 22 -6.97 9.44 -1.78
C ARG A 22 -5.65 8.68 -1.63
N ALA A 23 -4.53 9.40 -1.67
CA ALA A 23 -3.20 8.80 -1.47
C ALA A 23 -3.03 8.27 -0.05
N LEU A 24 -3.57 8.97 0.95
CA LEU A 24 -3.58 8.53 2.35
C LEU A 24 -4.41 7.26 2.53
N ASP A 25 -5.64 7.24 2.04
CA ASP A 25 -6.52 6.07 2.11
C ASP A 25 -5.89 4.86 1.39
N ARG A 26 -5.26 5.09 0.23
CA ARG A 26 -4.53 4.06 -0.49
C ARG A 26 -3.34 3.54 0.32
N ALA A 27 -2.54 4.40 0.92
CA ALA A 27 -1.42 3.98 1.75
C ALA A 27 -1.84 3.15 2.96
N ARG A 28 -2.96 3.51 3.62
CA ARG A 28 -3.54 2.72 4.71
C ARG A 28 -3.95 1.32 4.23
N ARG A 29 -4.63 1.24 3.07
CA ARG A 29 -4.96 -0.04 2.43
C ARG A 29 -3.72 -0.87 2.09
N LEU A 30 -2.65 -0.24 1.62
CA LEU A 30 -1.38 -0.92 1.30
C LEU A 30 -0.69 -1.45 2.56
N CYS A 31 -0.66 -0.69 3.66
CA CYS A 31 -0.16 -1.15 4.96
C CYS A 31 -0.93 -2.40 5.42
N VAL A 32 -2.26 -2.32 5.44
CA VAL A 32 -3.14 -3.44 5.80
C VAL A 32 -2.92 -4.65 4.89
N GLY A 33 -2.79 -4.44 3.58
CA GLY A 33 -2.50 -5.51 2.62
C GLY A 33 -1.19 -6.24 2.92
N MET A 34 -0.14 -5.49 3.27
CA MET A 34 1.17 -6.03 3.65
C MET A 34 1.10 -6.75 5.00
N GLU A 35 0.40 -6.18 5.99
CA GLU A 35 0.18 -6.80 7.31
C GLU A 35 -0.55 -8.14 7.20
N ILE A 36 -1.53 -8.26 6.30
CA ILE A 36 -2.22 -9.51 5.99
C ILE A 36 -1.25 -10.53 5.38
N LEU A 37 -0.38 -10.12 4.44
CA LEU A 37 0.64 -11.01 3.85
C LEU A 37 1.67 -11.47 4.88
N ALA A 38 2.00 -10.61 5.83
CA ALA A 38 2.94 -10.89 6.90
C ALA A 38 2.34 -11.71 8.06
N GLY A 39 1.03 -11.95 8.07
CA GLY A 39 0.35 -12.62 9.19
C GLY A 39 0.37 -11.83 10.50
N VAL A 40 0.60 -10.51 10.44
CA VAL A 40 0.62 -9.62 11.62
C VAL A 40 -0.70 -8.86 11.76
N GLU A 41 -0.97 -8.39 12.98
CA GLU A 41 -2.20 -7.65 13.29
C GLU A 41 -2.13 -6.21 12.76
N SER A 42 -3.27 -5.70 12.28
CA SER A 42 -3.41 -4.29 11.92
C SER A 42 -3.74 -3.44 13.14
N PRO A 43 -3.52 -2.11 13.13
CA PRO A 43 -3.94 -1.25 14.23
C PRO A 43 -5.45 -1.41 14.54
N PRO A 44 -5.87 -1.29 15.81
CA PRO A 44 -7.26 -1.50 16.22
C PRO A 44 -8.27 -0.63 15.45
N ASP A 45 -7.90 0.62 15.18
CA ASP A 45 -8.73 1.59 14.45
C ASP A 45 -8.91 1.23 12.97
N GLU A 46 -8.20 0.21 12.46
CA GLU A 46 -8.23 -0.26 11.09
C GLU A 46 -8.74 -1.70 10.97
N ALA A 47 -9.34 -2.26 12.02
CA ALA A 47 -9.91 -3.61 11.98
C ALA A 47 -10.97 -3.79 10.87
N ALA A 48 -11.82 -2.77 10.66
CA ALA A 48 -12.80 -2.77 9.58
C ALA A 48 -12.11 -2.76 8.19
N LEU A 49 -11.09 -1.91 8.02
CA LEU A 49 -10.32 -1.83 6.78
C LEU A 49 -9.59 -3.15 6.48
N ARG A 50 -9.06 -3.82 7.51
CA ARG A 50 -8.46 -5.15 7.39
C ARG A 50 -9.45 -6.17 6.85
N MET A 51 -10.66 -6.19 7.39
CA MET A 51 -11.71 -7.08 6.90
C MET A 51 -12.05 -6.80 5.44
N GLU A 52 -12.23 -5.52 5.07
CA GLU A 52 -12.49 -5.12 3.68
C GLU A 52 -11.40 -5.62 2.72
N VAL A 53 -10.14 -5.39 3.05
CA VAL A 53 -8.99 -5.82 2.22
C VAL A 53 -8.92 -7.35 2.13
N GLN A 54 -9.20 -8.08 3.22
CA GLN A 54 -9.24 -9.55 3.19
C GLN A 54 -10.32 -10.08 2.25
N VAL A 55 -11.53 -9.50 2.29
CA VAL A 55 -12.63 -9.87 1.40
C VAL A 55 -12.31 -9.56 -0.07
N GLU A 56 -11.77 -8.37 -0.35
CA GLU A 56 -11.36 -8.00 -1.71
C GLU A 56 -10.32 -8.97 -2.29
N ARG A 57 -9.36 -9.40 -1.47
CA ARG A 57 -8.34 -10.37 -1.87
C ARG A 57 -8.93 -11.76 -2.12
N LEU A 58 -9.85 -12.21 -1.27
CA LEU A 58 -10.56 -13.47 -1.48
C LEU A 58 -11.34 -13.45 -2.79
N HIS A 59 -12.11 -12.38 -3.04
CA HIS A 59 -12.85 -12.22 -4.30
C HIS A 59 -11.93 -12.23 -5.52
N ARG A 60 -10.77 -11.56 -5.43
CA ARG A 60 -9.78 -11.55 -6.52
C ARG A 60 -9.20 -12.96 -6.76
N GLY A 61 -8.86 -13.69 -5.70
CA GLY A 61 -8.37 -15.06 -5.82
C GLY A 61 -9.40 -16.03 -6.42
N LEU A 62 -10.67 -15.91 -6.01
CA LEU A 62 -11.76 -16.69 -6.57
C LEU A 62 -12.01 -16.38 -8.06
N ALA A 63 -11.88 -15.12 -8.47
CA ALA A 63 -12.03 -14.70 -9.86
C ALA A 63 -10.85 -15.15 -10.75
N ALA A 64 -9.63 -15.13 -10.22
CA ALA A 64 -8.42 -15.56 -10.92
C ALA A 64 -8.32 -17.10 -11.04
N GLY A 65 -8.88 -17.84 -10.07
CA GLY A 65 -8.75 -19.30 -9.99
C GLY A 65 -7.39 -19.75 -9.46
N GLU A 66 -7.26 -21.02 -9.06
CA GLU A 66 -6.05 -21.55 -8.40
C GLU A 66 -4.78 -21.47 -9.28
N ALA A 67 -4.92 -21.52 -10.60
CA ALA A 67 -3.79 -21.47 -11.53
C ALA A 67 -3.23 -20.05 -11.75
N ASP A 68 -3.98 -19.00 -11.38
CA ASP A 68 -3.64 -17.59 -11.62
C ASP A 68 -3.50 -16.80 -10.30
N ALA A 69 -3.45 -17.52 -9.17
CA ALA A 69 -3.12 -16.94 -7.87
C ALA A 69 -1.63 -16.59 -7.84
N ALA A 70 -1.32 -15.29 -7.71
CA ALA A 70 0.06 -14.82 -7.59
C ALA A 70 0.79 -15.51 -6.45
N ALA A 71 2.04 -15.93 -6.71
CA ALA A 71 2.88 -16.52 -5.67
C ALA A 71 3.07 -15.51 -4.51
N PRO A 72 3.22 -15.97 -3.25
CA PRO A 72 3.37 -15.06 -2.10
C PRO A 72 4.44 -13.97 -2.27
N ALA A 73 5.60 -14.33 -2.85
CA ALA A 73 6.67 -13.39 -3.16
C ALA A 73 6.25 -12.31 -4.19
N GLU A 74 5.42 -12.66 -5.16
CA GLU A 74 4.92 -11.75 -6.17
C GLU A 74 3.87 -10.79 -5.58
N ALA A 75 3.01 -11.29 -4.69
CA ALA A 75 2.05 -10.44 -3.98
C ALA A 75 2.76 -9.37 -3.12
N VAL A 76 3.85 -9.72 -2.43
CA VAL A 76 4.66 -8.75 -1.66
C VAL A 76 5.27 -7.70 -2.60
N ARG A 77 5.88 -8.12 -3.72
CA ARG A 77 6.47 -7.19 -4.69
C ARG A 77 5.43 -6.26 -5.32
N ALA A 78 4.23 -6.77 -5.62
CA ALA A 78 3.15 -5.98 -6.18
C ALA A 78 2.75 -4.84 -5.22
N LEU A 79 2.55 -5.15 -3.93
CA LEU A 79 2.24 -4.14 -2.93
C LEU A 79 3.38 -3.12 -2.73
N GLU A 80 4.64 -3.55 -2.78
CA GLU A 80 5.79 -2.64 -2.72
C GLU A 80 5.82 -1.67 -3.90
N LEU A 81 5.61 -2.16 -5.13
CA LEU A 81 5.52 -1.30 -6.30
C LEU A 81 4.36 -0.32 -6.19
N GLU A 82 3.21 -0.78 -5.69
CA GLU A 82 2.06 0.07 -5.44
C GLU A 82 2.34 1.15 -4.39
N TRP A 83 3.09 0.85 -3.33
CA TRP A 83 3.54 1.81 -2.32
C TRP A 83 4.46 2.88 -2.91
N LEU A 84 5.47 2.46 -3.67
CA LEU A 84 6.40 3.37 -4.33
C LEU A 84 5.73 4.27 -5.36
N ALA A 85 4.68 3.77 -6.02
CA ALA A 85 3.86 4.53 -6.96
C ALA A 85 2.78 5.38 -6.27
N ASN A 86 2.68 5.35 -4.93
CA ASN A 86 1.66 6.11 -4.23
C ASN A 86 1.92 7.61 -4.35
N GLY A 87 0.83 8.35 -4.54
CA GLY A 87 0.87 9.79 -4.56
C GLY A 87 1.33 10.38 -3.23
N PRO A 88 1.63 11.68 -3.19
CA PRO A 88 1.98 12.38 -1.97
C PRO A 88 0.79 12.44 -1.02
N MET A 89 1.13 12.35 0.25
CA MET A 89 0.20 12.32 1.37
C MET A 89 0.50 13.50 2.31
N PRO A 90 -0.41 13.80 3.26
CA PRO A 90 -0.14 14.81 4.28
C PRO A 90 1.17 14.49 5.02
N ALA A 91 2.04 15.49 5.16
CA ALA A 91 3.39 15.30 5.71
C ALA A 91 3.40 14.66 7.10
N GLY A 92 2.38 14.94 7.92
CA GLY A 92 2.24 14.37 9.26
C GLY A 92 1.90 12.88 9.29
N ALA A 93 1.29 12.33 8.25
CA ALA A 93 0.88 10.92 8.21
C ALA A 93 1.99 10.00 7.68
N ARG A 94 2.97 10.55 6.96
CA ARG A 94 3.97 9.74 6.25
C ARG A 94 4.88 8.92 7.17
N PRO A 95 5.47 9.46 8.26
CA PRO A 95 6.42 8.70 9.08
C PRO A 95 5.80 7.40 9.64
N ASP A 96 4.62 7.50 10.23
CA ASP A 96 3.92 6.37 10.84
C ASP A 96 3.58 5.28 9.81
N LEU A 97 3.09 5.68 8.63
CA LEU A 97 2.74 4.72 7.57
C LEU A 97 3.99 4.07 6.95
N GLU A 98 5.09 4.82 6.81
CA GLU A 98 6.36 4.29 6.28
C GLU A 98 6.97 3.25 7.22
N GLU A 99 6.98 3.52 8.54
CA GLU A 99 7.43 2.58 9.56
C GLU A 99 6.57 1.31 9.55
N ARG A 100 5.25 1.47 9.57
CA ARG A 100 4.30 0.35 9.50
C ARG A 100 4.49 -0.51 8.27
N PHE A 101 4.54 0.12 7.08
CA PHE A 101 4.71 -0.59 5.82
C PHE A 101 6.03 -1.34 5.76
N SER A 102 7.13 -0.70 6.19
CA SER A 102 8.47 -1.30 6.19
C SER A 102 8.54 -2.50 7.14
N SER A 103 8.04 -2.37 8.37
CA SER A 103 7.98 -3.46 9.35
C SER A 103 7.18 -4.66 8.83
N ALA A 104 5.98 -4.41 8.30
CA ALA A 104 5.14 -5.47 7.74
C ALA A 104 5.80 -6.12 6.52
N ARG A 105 6.45 -5.34 5.64
CA ARG A 105 7.16 -5.87 4.47
C ARG A 105 8.31 -6.77 4.87
N GLU A 106 9.12 -6.38 5.86
CA GLU A 106 10.19 -7.24 6.37
C GLU A 106 9.66 -8.55 6.94
N ALA A 107 8.55 -8.50 7.69
CA ALA A 107 7.89 -9.69 8.19
C ALA A 107 7.38 -10.59 7.05
N ALA A 108 6.71 -10.03 6.05
CA ALA A 108 6.22 -10.79 4.89
C ALA A 108 7.36 -11.45 4.10
N LEU A 109 8.50 -10.77 3.92
CA LEU A 109 9.65 -11.34 3.23
C LEU A 109 10.31 -12.49 4.00
N ARG A 110 10.29 -12.45 5.34
CA ARG A 110 10.74 -13.57 6.19
C ARG A 110 9.83 -14.79 6.02
N GLU A 111 8.52 -14.58 6.06
CA GLU A 111 7.54 -15.65 5.85
C GLU A 111 7.69 -16.30 4.46
N VAL A 112 7.84 -15.49 3.41
CA VAL A 112 8.05 -15.96 2.04
C VAL A 112 9.35 -16.74 1.88
N SER A 113 10.41 -16.37 2.60
CA SER A 113 11.71 -17.05 2.51
C SER A 113 11.75 -18.37 3.31
N ALA A 114 10.79 -18.57 4.22
CA ALA A 114 10.69 -19.77 5.05
C ALA A 114 9.77 -20.86 4.46
N ALA A 115 8.94 -20.51 3.47
CA ALA A 115 8.01 -21.40 2.77
C ALA A 115 8.65 -22.05 1.54
#